data_AF-A0A2U1CFM1-F1
#
_entry.id   AF-A0A2U1CFM1-F1
#
_cell.length_a   1.000
_cell.length_b   1.000
_cell.length_c   1.000
_cell.angle_alpha   90.00
_cell.angle_beta   90.00
_cell.angle_gamma   90.00
#
_symmetry.space_group_name_H-M   'P 1'
#
loop_
_entity.id
_entity.type
_entity.pdbx_description
1 polymer ?
#
loop_
_entity_poly.entity_id
_entity_poly.type
_entity_poly.pdbx_seq_one_letter_code
_entity_poly.pdbx_strand_id
1 'polypeptide(L)'
;MPNRNLAALFLLTAYEDIWRRMIWKFDACGFDFQSVQLSGIQPELYSVYQAAKAISTGSRNITLADLASPELVTDEAFYLIVCALLLAKYGDAILNFEGK
;
A
#
# COMPACT_ATOMS: atom_id res chain seq x y z
N MET A 1 -16.85 -2.56 -0.52
CA MET A 1 -15.50 -3.15 -0.57
C MET A 1 -14.87 -3.07 0.81
N PRO A 2 -14.07 -4.04 1.27
CA PRO A 2 -13.42 -3.93 2.58
C PRO A 2 -12.49 -2.70 2.58
N ASN A 3 -12.55 -1.86 3.61
CA ASN A 3 -11.75 -0.63 3.77
C ASN A 3 -10.25 -0.83 3.48
N ARG A 4 -9.75 -2.05 3.74
CA ARG A 4 -8.39 -2.51 3.45
C ARG A 4 -8.03 -2.51 1.96
N ASN A 5 -8.94 -2.90 1.07
CA ASN A 5 -8.68 -2.89 -0.37
C ASN A 5 -8.66 -1.45 -0.92
N LEU A 6 -9.50 -0.56 -0.38
CA LEU A 6 -9.47 0.86 -0.72
C LEU A 6 -8.17 1.52 -0.25
N ALA A 7 -7.72 1.20 0.96
CA ALA A 7 -6.43 1.65 1.47
C ALA A 7 -5.24 1.15 0.64
N ALA A 8 -5.24 -0.13 0.25
CA ALA A 8 -4.23 -0.67 -0.64
C ALA A 8 -4.30 -0.02 -2.03
N LEU A 9 -5.50 0.25 -2.56
CA LEU A 9 -5.69 0.94 -3.83
C LEU A 9 -5.09 2.35 -3.77
N PHE A 10 -5.40 3.12 -2.72
CA PHE A 10 -4.82 4.45 -2.48
C PHE A 10 -3.29 4.42 -2.57
N LEU A 11 -2.66 3.50 -1.85
CA LEU A 11 -1.20 3.37 -1.83
C LEU A 11 -0.62 2.97 -3.19
N LEU A 12 -1.26 2.02 -3.89
CA LEU A 12 -0.80 1.57 -5.20
C LEU A 12 -0.95 2.65 -6.28
N THR A 13 -2.02 3.45 -6.22
CA THR A 13 -2.26 4.53 -7.19
C THR A 13 -1.34 5.73 -7.01
N ALA A 14 -0.69 5.86 -5.85
CA ALA A 14 0.31 6.91 -5.63
C ALA A 14 1.62 6.67 -6.42
N TYR A 15 1.87 5.42 -6.85
CA TYR A 15 3.07 5.04 -7.59
C TYR A 15 2.72 4.50 -8.96
N GLU A 16 2.91 5.32 -9.99
CA GLU A 16 2.50 5.01 -11.37
C GLU A 16 3.11 3.69 -11.88
N ASP A 17 4.39 3.44 -11.59
CA ASP A 17 5.10 2.25 -12.03
C ASP A 17 4.55 0.95 -11.44
N ILE A 18 4.07 0.99 -10.20
CA ILE A 18 3.40 -0.14 -9.55
C ILE A 18 1.98 -0.26 -10.09
N TRP A 19 1.25 0.85 -10.17
CA TRP A 19 -0.12 0.89 -10.65
C TRP A 19 -0.27 0.32 -12.06
N ARG A 20 0.61 0.68 -12.99
CA ARG A 20 0.61 0.13 -14.36
C ARG A 20 0.70 -1.39 -14.41
N ARG A 21 1.39 -2.01 -13.43
CA ARG A 21 1.50 -3.47 -13.30
C ARG A 21 0.28 -4.10 -12.61
N MET A 22 -0.39 -3.34 -11.75
CA MET A 22 -1.51 -3.79 -10.92
C MET A 22 -2.90 -3.56 -11.53
N ILE A 23 -3.04 -2.62 -12.47
CA ILE A 23 -4.35 -2.17 -12.98
C ILE A 23 -5.22 -3.31 -13.54
N TRP A 24 -4.58 -4.31 -14.16
CA TRP A 24 -5.26 -5.49 -14.71
C TRP A 24 -5.38 -6.66 -13.72
N LYS A 25 -4.93 -6.46 -12.47
CA LYS A 25 -4.86 -7.46 -11.39
C LYS A 25 -5.77 -7.09 -10.22
N PHE A 26 -6.78 -6.26 -10.46
CA PHE A 26 -7.74 -5.82 -9.47
C PHE A 26 -9.17 -6.03 -9.99
N ASP A 27 -10.02 -6.62 -9.16
CA ASP A 27 -11.44 -6.85 -9.46
C ASP A 27 -12.32 -6.67 -8.21
N ALA A 28 -13.60 -7.04 -8.32
CA ALA A 28 -14.56 -6.96 -7.21
C ALA A 28 -14.17 -7.81 -5.99
N CYS A 29 -13.34 -8.85 -6.17
CA CYS A 29 -12.85 -9.73 -5.12
C CYS A 29 -11.57 -9.21 -4.45
N GLY A 30 -10.86 -8.27 -5.07
CA GLY A 30 -9.68 -7.61 -4.52
C GLY A 30 -8.49 -7.64 -5.48
N PHE A 31 -7.28 -7.75 -4.93
CA PHE A 31 -6.04 -7.77 -5.70
C PHE A 31 -5.50 -9.17 -5.87
N ASP A 32 -5.11 -9.52 -7.10
CA ASP A 32 -4.29 -10.69 -7.40
C ASP A 32 -2.81 -10.33 -7.32
N PHE A 33 -2.28 -10.34 -6.10
CA PHE A 33 -0.85 -10.11 -5.86
C PHE A 33 0.04 -11.27 -6.35
N GLN A 34 -0.51 -12.47 -6.58
CA GLN A 34 0.32 -13.64 -6.92
C GLN A 34 0.79 -13.61 -8.37
N SER A 35 0.01 -13.02 -9.27
CA SER A 35 0.35 -12.96 -10.70
C SER A 35 1.14 -11.72 -11.12
N VAL A 36 1.65 -10.94 -10.17
CA VAL A 36 2.39 -9.69 -10.42
C VAL A 36 3.89 -9.96 -10.48
N GLN A 37 4.51 -9.57 -11.59
CA GLN A 37 5.97 -9.68 -11.76
C GLN A 37 6.68 -8.42 -11.25
N LEU A 38 7.46 -8.58 -10.18
CA LEU A 38 8.22 -7.51 -9.52
C LEU A 38 9.69 -7.43 -10.00
N SER A 39 10.08 -8.18 -11.03
CA SER A 39 11.45 -8.11 -11.54
C SER A 39 11.77 -6.70 -12.05
N GLY A 40 12.93 -6.18 -11.65
CA GLY A 40 13.46 -4.89 -12.12
C GLY A 40 12.81 -3.65 -11.49
N ILE A 41 12.06 -3.78 -10.39
CA ILE A 41 11.57 -2.60 -9.65
C ILE A 41 12.62 -2.10 -8.67
N GLN A 42 12.56 -0.81 -8.36
CA GLN A 42 13.39 -0.21 -7.33
C GLN A 42 13.03 -0.79 -5.94
N PRO A 43 14.01 -0.89 -5.01
CA PRO A 43 13.76 -1.40 -3.65
C PRO A 43 12.60 -0.69 -2.93
N GLU A 44 12.48 0.62 -3.11
CA GLU A 44 11.37 1.41 -2.55
C GLU A 44 10.00 0.93 -3.05
N LEU A 45 9.86 0.74 -4.36
CA LEU A 45 8.62 0.25 -4.95
C LEU A 45 8.27 -1.16 -4.47
N TYR A 46 9.29 -1.98 -4.17
CA TYR A 46 9.09 -3.30 -3.57
C TYR A 46 8.51 -3.17 -2.15
N SER A 47 9.05 -2.28 -1.32
CA SER A 47 8.55 -2.01 0.03
C SER A 47 7.11 -1.52 0.01
N VAL A 48 6.78 -0.57 -0.86
CA VAL A 48 5.42 -0.05 -1.05
C VAL A 48 4.46 -1.15 -1.49
N TYR A 49 4.87 -1.99 -2.44
CA TYR A 49 4.07 -3.13 -2.89
C TYR A 49 3.80 -4.12 -1.74
N GLN A 50 4.82 -4.46 -0.93
CA GLN A 50 4.63 -5.34 0.23
C GLN A 50 3.71 -4.72 1.27
N ALA A 51 3.78 -3.40 1.49
CA ALA A 51 2.88 -2.67 2.36
C ALA A 51 1.42 -2.74 1.87
N ALA A 52 1.16 -2.46 0.59
CA ALA A 52 -0.16 -2.57 -0.01
C ALA A 52 -0.73 -4.01 0.09
N LYS A 53 0.11 -5.02 -0.16
CA LYS A 53 -0.25 -6.43 0.00
C LYS A 53 -0.58 -6.77 1.45
N ALA A 54 0.23 -6.32 2.39
CA ALA A 54 0.01 -6.52 3.83
C ALA A 54 -1.32 -5.90 4.27
N ILE A 55 -1.59 -4.66 3.86
CA ILE A 55 -2.83 -3.95 4.17
C ILE A 55 -4.06 -4.67 3.61
N SER A 56 -4.05 -5.02 2.33
CA SER A 56 -5.19 -5.69 1.66
C SER A 56 -5.48 -7.06 2.26
N THR A 57 -4.44 -7.88 2.47
CA THR A 57 -4.59 -9.26 2.96
C THR A 57 -4.68 -9.37 4.48
N GLY A 58 -4.35 -8.31 5.22
CA GLY A 58 -4.17 -8.36 6.68
C GLY A 58 -2.96 -9.19 7.12
N SER A 59 -1.99 -9.42 6.23
CA SER A 59 -0.77 -10.18 6.52
C SER A 59 0.32 -9.29 7.15
N ARG A 60 1.28 -9.91 7.84
CA ARG A 60 2.44 -9.22 8.47
C ARG A 60 3.65 -9.12 7.53
N ASN A 61 3.42 -8.88 6.23
CA ASN A 61 4.50 -8.89 5.23
C ASN A 61 5.41 -7.65 5.30
N ILE A 62 5.08 -6.64 6.12
CA ILE A 62 5.93 -5.49 6.39
C ILE A 62 6.14 -5.35 7.89
N THR A 63 7.41 -5.26 8.31
CA THR A 63 7.79 -5.06 9.70
C THR A 63 8.04 -3.58 10.01
N LEU A 64 8.04 -3.22 11.29
CA LEU A 64 8.41 -1.87 11.71
C LEU A 64 9.86 -1.53 11.31
N ALA A 65 10.74 -2.53 11.25
CA ALA A 65 12.13 -2.35 10.84
C ALA A 65 12.24 -2.00 9.35
N ASP A 66 11.41 -2.61 8.50
CA ASP A 66 11.36 -2.29 7.06
C ASP A 66 10.91 -0.83 6.83
N LEU A 67 9.92 -0.38 7.62
CA LEU A 67 9.43 1.01 7.57
C LEU A 67 10.42 2.04 8.14
N ALA A 68 11.28 1.62 9.06
CA ALA A 68 12.27 2.49 9.69
C ALA A 68 13.58 2.58 8.89
N SER A 69 13.69 1.86 7.77
CA SER A 69 14.87 1.87 6.92
C SER A 69 14.75 2.94 5.82
N PRO A 70 15.50 4.06 5.90
CA PRO A 70 15.46 5.10 4.87
C PRO A 70 16.02 4.64 3.52
N GLU A 71 16.77 3.53 3.50
CA GLU A 71 17.26 2.89 2.27
C GLU A 71 16.14 2.13 1.52
N LEU A 72 15.10 1.71 2.24
CA LEU A 72 13.99 0.92 1.70
C LEU A 72 12.69 1.71 1.57
N VAL A 73 12.51 2.74 2.39
CA VAL A 73 11.28 3.53 2.49
C VAL A 73 11.69 5.00 2.65
N THR A 74 11.40 5.79 1.63
CA THR A 74 11.58 7.25 1.69
C THR A 74 10.57 7.87 2.65
N ASP A 75 10.80 9.12 3.07
CA ASP A 75 9.85 9.85 3.92
C ASP A 75 8.45 9.94 3.29
N GLU A 76 8.40 10.09 1.96
CA GLU A 76 7.16 10.10 1.19
C GLU A 76 6.47 8.73 1.21
N ALA A 77 7.20 7.65 0.95
CA ALA A 77 6.67 6.30 1.02
C ALA A 77 6.16 5.97 2.43
N PHE A 78 6.90 6.36 3.46
CA PHE A 78 6.50 6.18 4.86
C PHE A 78 5.18 6.90 5.15
N TYR A 79 5.08 8.18 4.77
CA TYR A 79 3.86 8.97 4.94
C TYR A 79 2.65 8.33 4.25
N LEU A 80 2.80 7.87 3.00
CA LEU A 80 1.74 7.23 2.23
C LEU A 80 1.32 5.89 2.85
N ILE A 81 2.28 5.09 3.33
CA ILE A 81 1.99 3.83 4.02
C ILE A 81 1.22 4.08 5.31
N VAL A 82 1.60 5.10 6.10
CA VAL A 82 0.88 5.48 7.32
C VAL A 82 -0.55 5.94 6.99
N CYS A 83 -0.73 6.78 5.96
CA CYS A 83 -2.06 7.18 5.48
C CYS A 83 -2.91 5.97 5.10
N ALA A 84 -2.33 5.01 4.36
CA ALA A 84 -3.02 3.79 3.98
C ALA A 84 -3.40 2.92 5.20
N LEU A 85 -2.51 2.79 6.19
CA LEU A 85 -2.82 2.07 7.44
C LEU A 85 -3.97 2.73 8.21
N LEU A 86 -3.99 4.06 8.26
CA LEU A 86 -5.08 4.81 8.89
C LEU A 86 -6.41 4.63 8.15
N LEU A 87 -6.41 4.72 6.81
CA LEU A 87 -7.58 4.41 5.97
C LEU A 87 -8.06 2.97 6.18
N ALA A 88 -7.14 2.01 6.28
CA ALA A 88 -7.49 0.61 6.49
C ALA A 88 -8.15 0.36 7.87
N LYS A 89 -7.74 1.13 8.89
CA LYS A 89 -8.23 1.01 10.27
C LYS A 89 -9.51 1.79 10.54
N TYR A 90 -9.59 3.02 10.05
CA TYR A 90 -10.67 3.96 10.37
C TYR A 90 -11.65 4.18 9.21
N GLY A 91 -11.33 3.71 8.00
CA GLY A 91 -12.15 3.97 6.82
C GLY A 91 -12.14 5.45 6.44
N ASP A 92 -13.26 5.90 5.87
CA ASP A 92 -13.52 7.29 5.49
C ASP A 92 -13.60 8.26 6.68
N ALA A 93 -13.83 7.75 7.90
CA ALA A 93 -13.83 8.58 9.10
C ALA A 93 -12.50 9.35 9.30
N ILE A 94 -11.37 8.83 8.79
CA ILE A 94 -10.07 9.52 8.83
C ILE A 94 -10.07 10.83 8.03
N LEU A 95 -10.86 10.92 6.95
CA LEU A 95 -10.93 12.11 6.10
C LEU A 95 -11.61 13.27 6.83
N ASN A 96 -12.37 12.97 7.89
CA ASN A 96 -13.03 13.95 8.75
C ASN A 96 -12.20 14.30 9.99
N PHE A 97 -10.99 13.73 10.16
CA PHE A 97 -10.03 14.19 11.15
C PHE A 97 -9.35 15.47 10.64
N GLU A 98 -10.10 16.57 10.57
CA GLU A 98 -9.50 17.89 10.57
C GLU A 98 -8.86 18.11 11.95
N GLY A 99 -7.57 18.42 11.96
CA GLY A 99 -6.86 18.79 13.17
C GLY A 99 -7.57 19.94 13.87
N LYS A 100 -8.03 19.70 15.10
CA LYS A 100 -8.36 20.77 16.05
C LYS A 100 -7.08 21.38 16.61
#